data_AF-A0A818W0N6-F1
#
_entry.id   AF-A0A818W0N6-F1
#
_cell.length_a   1.000
_cell.length_b   1.000
_cell.length_c   1.000
_cell.angle_alpha   90.00
_cell.angle_beta   90.00
_cell.angle_gamma   90.00
#
_symmetry.space_group_name_H-M   'P 1'
#
loop_
_entity.id
_entity.type
_entity.pdbx_description
1 polymer ?
#
loop_
_entity_poly.entity_id
_entity_poly.type
_entity_poly.pdbx_seq_one_letter_code
_entity_poly.pdbx_strand_id
1 'polypeptide(L)'
;MKIFTHRQSRDQFVGYQGDKGVPHAIVFVHHDLHIEIQIDRKNCRNDIAGIKGVIIESALTTIVDCEDSIAVVDVYDKIQLNRNWLSLMKGNLEARFMKGNKTIVRKLHPDRIYNSKNG
;
A
#
# COMPACT_ATOMS: atom_id res chain seq x y z
N MET A 1 -8.29 26.40 3.92
CA MET A 1 -8.99 25.16 4.29
C MET A 1 -8.16 24.43 5.33
N LYS A 2 -8.50 24.59 6.61
CA LYS A 2 -7.79 23.99 7.75
C LYS A 2 -8.28 22.55 7.90
N ILE A 3 -7.50 21.57 7.46
CA ILE A 3 -7.74 20.14 7.78
C ILE A 3 -7.61 19.92 9.30
N PHE A 4 -6.98 20.86 10.01
CA PHE A 4 -6.86 20.84 11.46
C PHE A 4 -7.97 21.69 12.11
N THR A 5 -9.04 21.04 12.52
CA THR A 5 -9.90 21.55 13.60
C THR A 5 -9.75 20.60 14.78
N HIS A 6 -9.61 21.16 15.98
CA HIS A 6 -9.23 20.44 17.19
C HIS A 6 -10.19 19.29 17.52
N ARG A 7 -9.76 18.04 17.29
CA ARG A 7 -10.31 16.87 18.00
C ARG A 7 -9.35 15.67 17.92
N GLN A 8 -8.87 15.28 19.11
CA GLN A 8 -7.97 14.17 19.47
C GLN A 8 -6.50 14.27 19.02
N SER A 9 -5.63 13.54 19.74
CA SER A 9 -4.22 13.90 20.01
C SER A 9 -3.41 14.34 18.78
N ARG A 10 -2.60 15.40 18.95
CA ARG A 10 -1.66 15.89 17.92
C ARG A 10 -0.65 14.83 17.48
N ASP A 11 -0.51 13.75 18.25
CA ASP A 11 0.42 12.67 18.00
C ASP A 11 0.02 11.77 16.82
N GLN A 12 -1.27 11.80 16.44
CA GLN A 12 -1.79 10.96 15.35
C GLN A 12 -1.21 11.36 14.00
N PHE A 13 -0.91 12.64 13.75
CA PHE A 13 -0.25 13.06 12.52
C PHE A 13 1.22 12.62 12.58
N VAL A 14 1.67 11.87 11.57
CA VAL A 14 3.05 11.31 11.52
C VAL A 14 3.87 11.82 10.34
N GLY A 15 3.24 12.17 9.21
CA GLY A 15 3.98 12.64 8.04
C GLY A 15 3.12 12.96 6.83
N TYR A 16 3.77 13.33 5.73
CA TYR A 16 3.13 13.73 4.47
C TYR A 16 4.00 13.43 3.25
N GLN A 17 3.42 13.51 2.05
CA GLN A 17 4.14 13.49 0.78
C GLN A 17 3.86 14.76 -0.03
N GLY A 18 4.85 15.19 -0.80
CA GLY A 18 4.80 16.44 -1.58
C GLY A 18 5.17 17.66 -0.75
N ASP A 19 4.75 18.83 -1.23
CA ASP A 19 5.06 20.10 -0.59
C ASP A 19 4.20 20.32 0.66
N LYS A 20 4.81 20.82 1.75
CA LYS A 20 4.11 21.02 3.03
C LYS A 20 2.86 21.91 2.92
N GLY A 21 2.85 22.86 1.98
CA GLY A 21 1.70 23.75 1.74
C GLY A 21 0.59 23.11 0.90
N VAL A 22 0.92 22.12 0.07
CA VAL A 22 0.00 21.43 -0.85
C VAL A 22 0.37 19.94 -0.91
N PRO A 23 0.19 19.18 0.18
CA PRO A 23 0.58 17.78 0.20
C PRO A 23 -0.33 16.96 -0.73
N HIS A 24 0.25 15.95 -1.37
CA HIS A 24 -0.51 14.96 -2.15
C HIS A 24 -0.91 13.75 -1.30
N ALA A 25 -0.30 13.57 -0.13
CA ALA A 25 -0.75 12.61 0.87
C ALA A 25 -0.47 13.11 2.29
N ILE A 26 -1.34 12.77 3.23
CA ILE A 26 -1.20 13.04 4.67
C ILE A 26 -1.36 11.71 5.41
N VAL A 27 -0.43 11.38 6.30
CA VAL A 27 -0.40 10.11 7.02
C VAL A 27 -0.69 10.34 8.49
N PHE A 28 -1.58 9.51 9.01
CA PHE A 28 -1.94 9.42 10.41
C PHE A 28 -1.65 8.02 10.95
N VAL A 29 -1.55 7.90 12.27
CA VAL A 29 -1.53 6.64 13.01
C VAL A 29 -2.64 6.62 14.05
N HIS A 30 -3.33 5.49 14.15
CA HIS A 30 -4.33 5.23 15.18
C HIS A 30 -4.34 3.75 15.53
N HIS A 31 -4.20 3.42 16.82
CA HIS A 31 -4.00 2.04 17.29
C HIS A 31 -2.89 1.31 16.51
N ASP A 32 -1.75 1.97 16.33
CA ASP A 32 -0.57 1.48 15.61
C ASP A 32 -0.79 1.12 14.12
N LEU A 33 -1.94 1.49 13.55
CA LEU A 33 -2.24 1.33 12.13
C LEU A 33 -2.20 2.67 11.41
N HIS A 34 -1.54 2.67 10.25
CA HIS A 34 -1.42 3.85 9.41
C HIS A 34 -2.67 4.07 8.53
N ILE A 35 -3.03 5.33 8.40
CA ILE A 35 -4.09 5.82 7.51
C ILE A 35 -3.51 6.93 6.65
N GLU A 36 -3.51 6.74 5.34
CA GLU A 36 -3.04 7.73 4.37
C GLU A 36 -4.24 8.34 3.63
N ILE A 37 -4.41 9.66 3.76
CA ILE A 37 -5.38 10.43 2.97
C ILE A 37 -4.67 10.94 1.73
N GLN A 38 -5.12 10.49 0.56
CA GLN A 38 -4.57 10.92 -0.73
C GLN A 38 -5.34 12.13 -1.27
N ILE A 39 -4.62 13.14 -1.72
CA ILE A 39 -5.16 14.43 -2.17
C ILE A 39 -4.77 14.67 -3.63
N ASP A 40 -5.76 14.86 -4.49
CA ASP A 40 -5.62 15.26 -5.89
C ASP A 40 -6.70 16.26 -6.29
N ARG A 41 -6.42 17.54 -6.09
CA ARG A 41 -7.36 18.62 -6.40
C ARG A 41 -7.63 18.80 -7.89
N LYS A 42 -6.79 18.26 -8.78
CA LYS A 42 -7.00 18.40 -10.23
C LYS A 42 -8.11 17.46 -10.71
N ASN A 43 -8.11 16.24 -10.18
CA ASN A 43 -9.01 15.18 -10.62
C ASN A 43 -10.22 14.96 -9.69
N CYS A 44 -10.19 15.45 -8.44
CA CYS A 44 -11.27 15.28 -7.47
C CYS A 44 -12.08 16.56 -7.24
N ARG A 45 -12.62 17.14 -8.31
CA ARG A 45 -13.34 18.44 -8.27
C ARG A 45 -14.60 18.45 -7.40
N ASN A 46 -15.21 17.29 -7.17
CA ASN A 46 -16.42 17.15 -6.37
C ASN A 46 -16.14 17.06 -4.86
N ASP A 47 -14.88 16.86 -4.47
CA ASP A 47 -14.48 16.85 -3.07
C ASP A 47 -13.85 18.20 -2.69
N ILE A 48 -14.43 18.86 -1.69
CA ILE A 48 -14.00 20.20 -1.26
C ILE A 48 -12.54 20.19 -0.80
N ALA A 49 -12.06 19.09 -0.23
CA ALA A 49 -10.67 18.93 0.24
C ALA A 49 -9.72 18.46 -0.87
N GLY A 50 -10.28 17.94 -1.98
CA GLY A 50 -9.57 17.26 -3.05
C GLY A 50 -9.18 15.82 -2.69
N ILE A 51 -9.87 15.17 -1.76
CA ILE A 51 -9.57 13.79 -1.36
C ILE A 51 -9.87 12.84 -2.53
N LYS A 52 -8.84 12.11 -2.96
CA LYS A 52 -8.93 11.09 -4.00
C LYS A 52 -9.24 9.70 -3.46
N GLY A 53 -8.78 9.43 -2.25
CA GLY A 53 -8.94 8.13 -1.63
C GLY A 53 -8.26 8.07 -0.27
N VAL A 54 -8.53 6.96 0.42
CA VAL A 54 -7.94 6.64 1.72
C VAL A 54 -7.29 5.27 1.61
N ILE A 55 -6.02 5.17 2.00
CA ILE A 55 -5.29 3.92 2.09
C ILE A 55 -5.17 3.56 3.56
N ILE A 56 -5.52 2.31 3.88
CA ILE A 56 -5.53 1.78 5.24
C ILE A 56 -4.52 0.66 5.31
N GLU A 57 -3.59 0.77 6.25
CA GLU A 57 -2.73 -0.34 6.63
C GLU A 57 -3.57 -1.46 7.25
N SER A 58 -3.39 -2.69 6.76
CA SER A 58 -4.31 -3.78 7.07
C SER A 58 -3.61 -5.13 7.16
N ALA A 59 -3.24 -5.73 6.03
CA ALA A 59 -2.58 -7.03 5.98
C ALA A 59 -1.12 -6.97 6.45
N LEU A 60 -0.90 -6.66 7.74
CA LEU A 60 0.40 -6.56 8.41
C LEU A 60 1.22 -7.84 8.26
N THR A 61 0.53 -8.97 8.32
CA THR A 61 1.10 -10.30 8.11
C THR A 61 0.27 -11.02 7.06
N THR A 62 0.93 -11.90 6.29
CA THR A 62 0.27 -12.82 5.38
C THR A 62 0.95 -14.17 5.51
N ILE A 63 0.17 -15.23 5.71
CA ILE A 63 0.67 -16.59 5.70
C ILE A 63 0.69 -17.05 4.25
N VAL A 64 1.86 -17.45 3.75
CA VAL A 64 1.97 -18.11 2.44
C VAL A 64 1.73 -19.59 2.65
N ASP A 65 0.49 -19.98 2.39
CA ASP A 65 0.03 -21.34 2.62
C ASP A 65 0.49 -22.29 1.51
N CYS A 66 0.98 -23.44 1.93
CA CYS A 66 1.51 -24.52 1.09
C CYS A 66 0.83 -25.86 1.39
N GLU A 67 -0.28 -25.83 2.12
CA GLU A 67 -0.98 -26.98 2.67
C GLU A 67 -2.39 -27.07 2.08
N ASP A 68 -3.37 -26.44 2.73
CA ASP A 68 -4.79 -26.73 2.48
C ASP A 68 -5.43 -25.84 1.41
N SER A 69 -4.79 -24.72 1.03
CA SER A 69 -5.30 -23.83 -0.02
C SER A 69 -4.81 -24.17 -1.44
N ILE A 70 -4.00 -25.23 -1.60
CA ILE A 70 -3.41 -25.60 -2.90
C ILE A 70 -3.45 -27.11 -3.17
N ALA A 71 -3.36 -27.50 -4.44
CA ALA A 71 -3.16 -28.88 -4.84
C ALA A 71 -1.70 -29.05 -5.30
N VAL A 72 -0.92 -29.83 -4.55
CA VAL A 72 0.48 -30.17 -4.86
C VAL A 72 0.61 -31.68 -4.84
N VAL A 73 0.53 -32.29 -6.02
CA VAL A 73 0.39 -33.76 -6.15
C VAL A 73 1.65 -34.43 -6.69
N ASP A 74 2.54 -33.67 -7.33
CA ASP A 74 3.79 -34.19 -7.87
C ASP A 74 5.03 -33.31 -7.57
N VAL A 75 6.17 -33.72 -8.12
CA VAL A 75 7.45 -33.01 -7.94
C VAL A 75 7.49 -31.66 -8.65
N TYR A 76 6.80 -31.53 -9.79
CA TYR A 76 6.77 -30.30 -10.56
C TYR A 76 5.98 -29.21 -9.82
N ASP A 77 4.86 -29.58 -9.19
CA ASP A 77 4.09 -28.69 -8.32
C ASP A 77 4.96 -28.16 -7.17
N LYS A 78 5.69 -29.06 -6.50
CA LYS A 78 6.61 -28.68 -5.39
C LYS A 78 7.72 -27.75 -5.85
N ILE A 79 8.28 -27.99 -7.05
CA ILE A 79 9.31 -27.11 -7.63
C ILE A 79 8.71 -25.72 -7.90
N GLN A 80 7.51 -25.65 -8.45
CA GLN A 80 6.84 -24.36 -8.71
C GLN A 80 6.55 -23.59 -7.42
N LEU A 81 6.00 -24.27 -6.42
CA LEU A 81 5.75 -23.70 -5.10
C LEU A 81 7.03 -23.14 -4.47
N ASN A 82 8.08 -23.97 -4.39
CA ASN A 82 9.36 -23.56 -3.79
C ASN A 82 10.02 -22.43 -4.58
N ARG A 83 9.85 -22.38 -5.91
CA ARG A 83 10.34 -21.27 -6.74
C ARG A 83 9.60 -19.97 -6.42
N ASN A 84 8.28 -20.01 -6.26
CA ASN A 84 7.49 -18.83 -5.88
C ASN A 84 7.90 -18.32 -4.51
N TRP A 85 8.01 -19.22 -3.52
CA TRP A 85 8.47 -18.87 -2.18
C TRP A 85 9.88 -18.28 -2.18
N LEU A 86 10.83 -18.91 -2.89
CA LEU A 86 12.20 -18.41 -3.01
C LEU A 86 12.25 -17.01 -3.64
N SER A 87 11.50 -16.76 -4.71
CA SER A 87 11.47 -15.45 -5.36
C SER A 87 10.82 -14.39 -4.48
N LEU A 88 9.82 -14.76 -3.67
CA LEU A 88 9.23 -13.86 -2.67
C LEU A 88 10.28 -13.46 -1.63
N MET A 89 11.01 -14.43 -1.07
CA MET A 89 12.08 -14.18 -0.09
C MET A 89 13.25 -13.38 -0.66
N LYS A 90 13.53 -13.50 -1.96
CA LYS A 90 14.53 -12.68 -2.67
C LYS A 90 14.01 -11.29 -3.08
N GLY A 91 12.73 -11.00 -2.87
CA GLY A 91 12.14 -9.71 -3.25
C GLY A 91 11.93 -9.52 -4.76
N ASN A 92 12.02 -10.59 -5.57
CA ASN A 92 11.98 -10.51 -7.03
C ASN A 92 10.85 -11.31 -7.68
N LEU A 93 9.85 -11.72 -6.90
CA LEU A 93 8.64 -12.36 -7.42
C LEU A 93 7.88 -11.41 -8.36
N GLU A 94 7.59 -11.87 -9.57
CA GLU A 94 6.73 -11.18 -10.53
C GLU A 94 5.70 -12.12 -11.15
N ALA A 95 4.54 -11.58 -11.50
CA ALA A 95 3.49 -12.28 -12.24
C ALA A 95 3.13 -11.51 -13.51
N ARG A 96 3.02 -12.22 -14.64
CA ARG A 96 2.64 -11.65 -15.94
C ARG A 96 1.31 -12.21 -16.39
N PHE A 97 0.36 -11.34 -16.72
CA PHE A 97 -0.96 -11.76 -17.17
C PHE A 97 -1.58 -10.72 -18.10
N MET A 98 -2.50 -11.15 -18.96
CA MET A 98 -3.25 -10.26 -19.83
C MET A 98 -4.44 -9.65 -19.10
N LYS A 99 -4.64 -8.33 -19.27
CA LYS A 99 -5.86 -7.62 -18.85
C LYS A 99 -6.39 -6.85 -20.05
N GLY A 100 -7.45 -7.38 -20.67
CA GLY A 100 -7.88 -6.94 -22.00
C GLY A 100 -6.77 -7.17 -23.03
N ASN A 101 -6.42 -6.14 -23.80
CA ASN A 101 -5.41 -6.24 -24.87
C ASN A 101 -4.00 -5.84 -24.40
N LYS A 102 -3.74 -5.79 -23.08
CA LYS A 102 -2.44 -5.39 -22.53
C LYS A 102 -1.90 -6.46 -21.59
N THR A 103 -0.61 -6.76 -21.75
CA THR A 103 0.14 -7.56 -20.78
C THR A 103 0.53 -6.67 -19.61
N ILE A 104 0.21 -7.11 -18.40
CA ILE A 104 0.56 -6.45 -17.15
C ILE A 104 1.58 -7.30 -16.41
N VAL A 105 2.57 -6.64 -15.80
CA VAL A 105 3.53 -7.25 -14.89
C VAL A 105 3.25 -6.71 -13.48
N ARG A 106 2.97 -7.60 -12.53
CA ARG A 106 2.80 -7.28 -11.11
C ARG A 106 4.04 -7.72 -10.33
N LYS A 107 4.52 -6.85 -9.45
CA LYS A 107 5.71 -7.05 -8.61
C LYS A 107 5.40 -6.70 -7.16
N LEU A 108 6.31 -7.03 -6.25
CA LEU A 108 6.26 -6.58 -4.86
C LEU A 108 6.29 -5.05 -4.81
N HIS A 109 5.45 -4.47 -3.97
CA HIS A 109 5.40 -3.03 -3.77
C HIS A 109 6.59 -2.61 -2.90
N PRO A 110 7.30 -1.52 -3.22
CA PRO A 110 8.35 -1.01 -2.36
C PRO A 110 7.76 -0.41 -1.08
N ASP A 111 8.63 -0.15 -0.11
CA ASP A 111 8.26 0.63 1.06
C ASP A 111 7.77 2.02 0.66
N ARG A 112 6.85 2.56 1.45
CA ARG A 112 6.30 3.89 1.26
C ARG A 112 7.16 4.91 2.02
N ILE A 113 7.55 5.98 1.35
CA ILE A 113 8.45 7.01 1.90
C ILE A 113 7.66 8.29 2.14
N TYR A 114 7.84 8.90 3.31
CA TYR A 114 7.15 10.14 3.71
C TYR A 114 8.12 11.14 4.33
N ASN A 115 7.78 12.42 4.24
CA ASN A 115 8.39 13.45 5.07
C ASN A 115 7.79 13.36 6.47
N SER A 116 8.64 13.29 7.49
CA SER A 116 8.21 13.25 8.88
C SER A 116 7.57 14.58 9.29
N LYS A 117 6.68 14.55 10.27
CA LYS A 117 6.15 15.79 10.90
C LYS A 117 7.24 16.71 11.46
N ASN A 118 8.42 16.15 11.77
CA ASN A 118 9.55 16.86 12.35
C ASN A 118 10.58 17.36 11.32
N GLY A 119 10.41 17.05 10.03
CA GLY A 119 11.45 17.24 9.00
C GLY A 119 12.25 15.98 8.82
#